data_AF-A0A2Z6R4S1-F1
#
_entry.id   AF-A0A2Z6R4S1-F1
#
_cell.length_a   1.000
_cell.length_b   1.000
_cell.length_c   1.000
_cell.angle_alpha   90.00
_cell.angle_beta   90.00
_cell.angle_gamma   90.00
#
_symmetry.space_group_name_H-M   'P 1'
#
loop_
_entity.id
_entity.type
_entity.pdbx_description
1 polymer ?
#
loop_
_entity_poly.entity_id
_entity_poly.type
_entity_poly.pdbx_seq_one_letter_code
_entity_poly.pdbx_strand_id
1 'polypeptide(L)'
;MARNILTRLVWLHENDYVHCDIRLPNIVFVPGVENCKYVLIDFEHSNKSGLSPSEHLRDWDHRTLNKKNKYTVQSDLYQFERCLGILI
;
A
#
# COMPACT_ATOMS: atom_id res chain seq x y z
N MET A 1 7.52 -10.15 6.99
CA MET A 1 6.60 -9.06 6.57
C MET A 1 6.90 -8.59 5.16
N ALA A 2 8.03 -7.90 4.91
CA ALA A 2 8.28 -7.22 3.62
C ALA A 2 8.11 -8.10 2.38
N ARG A 3 8.74 -9.27 2.34
CA ARG A 3 8.56 -10.22 1.23
C ARG A 3 7.09 -10.58 0.98
N ASN A 4 6.31 -10.83 2.03
CA ASN A 4 4.90 -11.22 1.88
C ASN A 4 4.05 -10.08 1.32
N ILE A 5 4.24 -8.86 1.84
CA ILE A 5 3.48 -7.69 1.38
C ILE A 5 3.89 -7.30 -0.04
N LEU A 6 5.19 -7.30 -0.37
CA LEU A 6 5.67 -7.02 -1.73
C LEU A 6 5.13 -8.02 -2.75
N THR A 7 5.05 -9.31 -2.43
CA THR A 7 4.42 -10.30 -3.33
C THR A 7 2.95 -9.96 -3.62
N ARG A 8 2.20 -9.45 -2.62
CA ARG A 8 0.80 -9.03 -2.81
C ARG A 8 0.69 -7.73 -3.61
N LEU A 9 1.56 -6.76 -3.34
CA LEU A 9 1.61 -5.50 -4.09
C LEU A 9 1.97 -5.74 -5.55
N VAL A 10 2.95 -6.61 -5.85
CA VAL A 10 3.27 -7.01 -7.23
C VAL A 10 2.02 -7.50 -7.96
N TRP A 11 1.30 -8.46 -7.37
CA TRP A 11 0.08 -8.99 -7.98
C TRP A 11 -0.99 -7.90 -8.19
N LEU A 12 -1.19 -7.01 -7.21
CA LEU A 12 -2.16 -5.92 -7.30
C LEU A 12 -1.78 -4.92 -8.41
N HIS A 13 -0.51 -4.53 -8.45
CA HIS A 13 0.04 -3.54 -9.38
C HIS A 13 0.12 -4.07 -10.81
N GLU A 14 0.39 -5.37 -11.01
CA GLU A 14 0.30 -6.05 -12.32
C GLU A 14 -1.12 -6.02 -12.90
N ASN A 15 -2.15 -5.90 -12.04
CA ASN A 15 -3.55 -5.77 -12.45
C ASN A 15 -4.01 -4.30 -12.51
N ASP A 16 -3.07 -3.35 -12.44
CA ASP A 16 -3.31 -1.90 -12.55
C ASP A 16 -4.16 -1.33 -11.40
N TYR A 17 -4.13 -2.00 -10.24
CA TYR A 17 -4.74 -1.53 -9.00
C TYR A 17 -3.68 -1.03 -8.02
N VAL A 18 -4.11 -0.21 -7.07
CA VAL A 18 -3.35 0.32 -5.94
C VAL A 18 -4.18 0.16 -4.67
N HIS A 19 -3.52 0.00 -3.53
CA HIS A 19 -4.19 -0.22 -2.24
C HIS A 19 -4.75 1.07 -1.63
N CYS A 20 -4.04 2.19 -1.80
CA CYS A 20 -4.38 3.52 -1.27
C CYS A 20 -4.16 3.72 0.24
N ASP A 21 -4.37 2.70 1.07
CA ASP A 21 -4.26 2.79 2.54
C ASP A 21 -3.25 1.80 3.13
N ILE A 22 -1.95 1.93 2.81
CA ILE A 22 -0.92 1.02 3.32
C ILE A 22 -0.38 1.55 4.64
N ARG A 23 -0.79 0.89 5.73
CA ARG A 23 -0.40 1.22 7.09
C ARG A 23 -0.36 -0.01 7.97
N LEU A 24 0.37 0.05 9.08
CA LEU A 24 0.53 -1.08 10.02
C LEU A 24 -0.81 -1.72 10.45
N PRO A 25 -1.89 -0.97 10.75
CA PRO A 25 -3.20 -1.56 11.06
C PRO A 25 -3.76 -2.49 9.97
N ASN A 26 -3.39 -2.26 8.71
CA ASN A 26 -3.87 -3.03 7.56
C ASN A 26 -2.94 -4.20 7.22
N ILE A 27 -1.92 -4.48 8.05
CA ILE A 27 -1.01 -5.61 7.89
C ILE A 27 -1.21 -6.59 9.05
N VAL A 28 -1.81 -7.74 8.76
CA VAL A 28 -2.16 -8.73 9.78
C VAL A 28 -1.20 -9.91 9.75
N PHE A 29 -0.78 -10.36 10.92
CA PHE A 29 -0.03 -11.61 11.09
C PHE A 29 -0.97 -12.81 11.22
N VAL A 30 -0.73 -13.87 10.44
CA VAL A 30 -1.51 -15.11 10.48
C VAL A 30 -0.63 -16.24 11.07
N PRO A 31 -0.93 -16.74 12.28
CA PRO A 31 -0.17 -17.84 12.88
C PRO A 31 -0.42 -19.16 12.14
N GLY A 32 0.55 -20.08 12.20
CA GLY A 32 0.42 -21.43 11.63
C GLY A 32 0.61 -21.55 10.10
N VAL A 33 0.82 -20.44 9.39
CA VAL A 33 1.13 -20.45 7.95
C VAL A 33 2.64 -20.33 7.73
N GLU A 34 3.26 -21.26 7.01
CA GLU A 34 4.71 -21.26 6.82
C GLU A 34 5.19 -20.17 5.84
N ASN A 35 4.46 -19.97 4.73
CA ASN A 35 4.95 -19.18 3.58
C ASN A 35 4.33 -17.78 3.42
N CYS A 36 3.23 -17.47 4.12
CA CYS A 36 2.53 -16.18 4.01
C CYS A 36 2.02 -15.71 5.37
N LYS A 37 2.96 -15.40 6.27
CA LYS A 37 2.66 -15.00 7.65
C LYS A 37 2.05 -13.62 7.78
N TYR A 38 2.15 -12.77 6.75
CA TYR A 38 1.64 -11.40 6.77
C TYR A 38 0.74 -11.16 5.56
N VAL A 39 -0.45 -10.63 5.79
CA VAL A 39 -1.44 -10.31 4.77
C VAL A 39 -1.77 -8.83 4.81
N LEU A 40 -1.94 -8.23 3.64
CA LEU A 40 -2.49 -6.89 3.48
C LEU A 40 -4.02 -7.04 3.41
N ILE A 41 -4.74 -6.28 4.23
CA ILE A 41 -6.20 -6.28 4.32
C ILE A 41 -6.74 -4.87 4.04
N ASP A 42 -8.06 -4.74 4.03
CA ASP A 42 -8.78 -3.46 3.94
C ASP A 42 -8.62 -2.74 2.59
N PHE A 43 -9.25 -3.31 1.57
CA PHE A 43 -9.22 -2.82 0.18
C PHE A 43 -10.35 -1.81 -0.11
N GLU A 44 -11.01 -1.24 0.90
CA GLU A 44 -12.16 -0.34 0.68
C GLU A 44 -11.80 0.91 -0.15
N HIS A 45 -10.56 1.37 -0.02
CA HIS A 45 -10.01 2.51 -0.76
C HIS A 45 -9.21 2.09 -2.00
N SER A 46 -9.04 0.78 -2.24
CA SER A 46 -8.29 0.28 -3.39
C SER A 46 -8.95 0.68 -4.69
N ASN A 47 -8.14 1.08 -5.67
CA ASN A 47 -8.66 1.62 -6.92
C ASN A 47 -7.63 1.49 -8.05
N LYS A 48 -7.96 1.96 -9.25
CA LYS A 48 -7.06 1.99 -10.40
C LYS A 48 -5.90 2.96 -10.18
N SER A 49 -4.70 2.52 -10.57
CA SER A 49 -3.51 3.38 -10.55
C SER A 49 -3.73 4.65 -11.36
N GLY A 50 -3.28 5.80 -10.84
CA GLY A 50 -3.46 7.09 -11.48
C GLY A 50 -4.80 7.76 -11.16
N LEU A 51 -5.58 7.25 -10.20
CA LEU A 51 -6.79 7.93 -9.74
C LEU A 51 -6.51 9.33 -9.20
N SER A 52 -7.51 10.20 -9.30
CA SER A 52 -7.55 11.44 -8.51
C SER A 52 -8.38 11.14 -7.27
N PRO A 53 -7.75 11.03 -6.10
CA PRO A 53 -8.48 10.73 -4.89
C PRO A 53 -9.43 11.88 -4.54
N SER A 54 -10.66 11.55 -4.16
CA SER A 54 -11.67 12.50 -3.69
C SER A 54 -11.43 12.95 -2.25
N GLU A 55 -10.65 12.17 -1.50
CA GLU A 55 -10.33 12.39 -0.10
C GLU A 55 -8.86 12.10 0.18
N HIS A 56 -8.30 12.75 1.20
CA HIS A 56 -6.95 12.47 1.68
C HIS A 56 -7.06 11.60 2.93
N LEU A 57 -6.50 10.39 2.88
CA LEU A 57 -6.48 9.50 4.04
C LEU A 57 -5.49 10.01 5.10
N ARG A 58 -5.77 9.68 6.36
CA ARG A 58 -5.09 10.24 7.54
C ARG A 58 -3.56 10.12 7.49
N ASP A 59 -3.05 9.02 6.94
CA ASP A 59 -1.61 8.73 6.93
C ASP A 59 -0.90 9.26 5.68
N TRP A 60 -1.60 9.95 4.79
CA TRP A 60 -1.00 10.56 3.61
C TRP A 60 -0.23 11.85 3.96
N ASP A 61 0.84 12.10 3.21
CA ASP A 61 1.62 13.34 3.30
C ASP A 61 1.87 13.94 1.91
N HIS A 62 2.63 15.03 1.86
CA HIS A 62 2.93 15.77 0.63
C HIS A 62 3.71 14.97 -0.44
N ARG A 63 4.29 13.81 -0.10
CA ARG A 63 4.98 12.89 -1.03
C ARG A 63 4.13 11.68 -1.40
N THR A 64 2.97 11.47 -0.76
CA THR A 64 2.09 10.35 -1.10
C THR A 64 1.56 10.48 -2.52
N LEU A 65 1.15 11.68 -2.96
CA LEU A 65 0.68 11.89 -4.33
C LEU A 65 1.82 12.32 -5.24
N ASN A 66 1.71 11.98 -6.51
CA ASN A 66 2.65 12.47 -7.51
C ASN A 66 2.41 13.96 -7.82
N LYS A 67 3.29 14.57 -8.62
CA LYS A 67 3.20 16.00 -9.03
C LYS A 67 1.92 16.40 -9.76
N LYS A 68 1.11 15.43 -10.21
CA LYS A 68 -0.19 15.64 -10.88
C LYS A 68 -1.37 15.36 -9.94
N ASN A 69 -1.13 15.29 -8.62
CA ASN A 69 -2.12 14.93 -7.59
C ASN A 69 -2.82 13.59 -7.87
N LYS A 70 -2.08 12.63 -8.42
CA LYS A 70 -2.57 11.27 -8.64
C LYS A 70 -1.94 10.32 -7.65
N TYR A 71 -2.75 9.36 -7.20
CA TYR A 71 -2.27 8.23 -6.43
C TYR A 71 -1.81 7.12 -7.39
N THR A 72 -0.62 6.58 -7.22
CA THR A 72 -0.02 5.61 -8.15
C THR A 72 0.59 4.42 -7.42
N VAL A 73 1.10 3.45 -8.18
CA VAL A 73 1.93 2.34 -7.66
C VAL A 73 3.07 2.86 -6.75
N GLN A 74 3.70 3.98 -7.12
CA GLN A 74 4.78 4.58 -6.32
C GLN A 74 4.27 5.11 -4.97
N SER A 75 3.02 5.57 -4.91
CA SER A 75 2.37 6.00 -3.68
C SER A 75 2.21 4.84 -2.68
N ASP A 76 1.82 3.65 -3.16
CA ASP A 76 1.75 2.44 -2.33
C ASP A 76 3.13 2.05 -1.80
N LEU A 77 4.15 2.05 -2.66
CA LEU A 77 5.52 1.71 -2.26
C LEU A 77 6.07 2.71 -1.25
N TYR A 78 5.78 4.00 -1.42
CA TYR A 78 6.14 5.04 -0.46
C TYR A 78 5.48 4.82 0.90
N GLN A 79 4.19 4.55 0.94
CA GLN A 79 3.51 4.23 2.20
C GLN A 79 4.04 2.94 2.84
N PHE A 80 4.39 1.94 2.04
CA PHE A 80 4.99 0.72 2.54
C PHE A 80 6.39 0.95 3.13
N GLU A 81 7.22 1.76 2.49
CA GLU A 81 8.52 2.20 3.01
C GLU A 81 8.36 2.91 4.37
N ARG A 82 7.36 3.80 4.48
CA ARG A 82 7.01 4.47 5.73
C ARG A 82 6.63 3.49 6.84
N CYS A 83 5.87 2.44 6.51
CA CYS A 83 5.52 1.38 7.47
C CYS A 83 6.74 0.64 8.01
N LEU A 84 7.79 0.48 7.19
CA LEU A 84 9.03 -0.17 7.60
C LEU A 84 9.95 0.74 8.44
N GLY A 85 9.63 2.03 8.57
CA GLY A 85 10.48 3.01 9.24
C GLY A 85 11.78 3.28 8.50
N ILE A 86 11.81 3.07 7.18
CA ILE A 86 13.02 3.19 6.34
C ILE A 86 13.28 4.64 5.88
N LEU A 87 12.39 5.58 6.20
CA LEU A 87 12.54 6.98 5.79
C LEU A 87 13.81 7.65 6.38
N ILE A 88 14.67 8.07 5.46
CA ILE A 88 15.78 9.03 5.58
C ILE A 88 15.25 10.44 5.29
#